data_AF-D3T6U9-F1
#
_entry.id   AF-D3T6U9-F1
#
_cell.length_a   1.000
_cell.length_b   1.000
_cell.length_c   1.000
_cell.angle_alpha   90.00
_cell.angle_beta   90.00
_cell.angle_gamma   90.00
#
_symmetry.space_group_name_H-M   'P 1'
#
loop_
_entity.id
_entity.type
_entity.pdbx_description
1 polymer ?
#
loop_
_entity_poly.entity_id
_entity_poly.type
_entity_poly.pdbx_seq_one_letter_code
_entity_poly.pdbx_strand_id
1 'polypeptide(L)'
;MILYFNTGQYDKIVEISAEIDISFLSSRGKREYEFMIGHIKYLKGEIFEAYNLLKKCENYFLTHKYYGDLCMLYEDLYCITNNPIYKKKKDECKNKIGRKNIITTSL
;
A
#
# COMPACT_ATOMS: atom_id res chain seq x y z
N MET A 1 0.32 -2.02 13.39
CA MET A 1 0.78 -2.59 12.10
C MET A 1 1.68 -1.65 11.31
N ILE A 2 1.34 -0.36 11.14
CA ILE A 2 2.12 0.58 10.31
C ILE A 2 3.60 0.72 10.72
N LEU A 3 3.93 0.65 12.02
CA LEU A 3 5.33 0.68 12.48
C LEU A 3 6.13 -0.54 12.02
N TYR A 4 5.53 -1.73 12.05
CA TYR A 4 6.14 -2.95 11.52
C TYR A 4 6.31 -2.87 10.00
N PHE A 5 5.35 -2.27 9.31
CA PHE A 5 5.42 -2.05 7.86
C PHE A 5 6.60 -1.15 7.49
N ASN A 6 6.72 0.00 8.17
CA ASN A 6 7.78 0.97 7.91
C ASN A 6 9.18 0.43 8.27
N THR A 7 9.26 -0.59 9.12
CA THR A 7 10.53 -1.25 9.51
C THR A 7 10.79 -2.56 8.77
N GLY A 8 9.99 -2.88 7.74
CA GLY A 8 10.15 -4.10 6.92
C GLY A 8 9.85 -5.41 7.66
N GLN A 9 9.24 -5.35 8.86
CA GLN A 9 8.88 -6.54 9.64
C GLN A 9 7.58 -7.16 9.13
N TYR A 10 7.57 -7.60 7.87
CA TYR A 10 6.37 -8.07 7.18
C TYR A 10 5.77 -9.35 7.78
N ASP A 11 6.58 -10.26 8.32
CA ASP A 11 6.07 -11.49 8.95
C ASP A 11 5.19 -11.18 10.17
N LYS A 12 5.59 -10.19 11.00
CA LYS A 12 4.76 -9.73 12.13
C LYS A 12 3.44 -9.13 11.67
N ILE A 13 3.42 -8.50 10.50
CA ILE A 13 2.18 -7.93 9.94
C ILE A 13 1.25 -9.05 9.51
N VAL A 14 1.79 -10.12 8.92
CA VAL A 14 1.00 -11.31 8.53
C VAL A 14 0.43 -12.00 9.77
N GLU A 15 1.25 -12.19 10.81
CA GLU A 15 0.82 -12.75 12.10
C GLU A 15 -0.34 -11.95 12.69
N ILE A 16 -0.16 -10.64 12.90
CA ILE A 16 -1.19 -9.76 13.45
C ILE A 16 -2.43 -9.72 12.53
N SER A 17 -2.25 -9.78 11.21
CA SER A 17 -3.37 -9.73 10.27
C SER A 17 -4.30 -10.93 10.37
N ALA A 18 -3.80 -12.09 10.79
CA ALA A 18 -4.59 -13.30 10.97
C ALA A 18 -5.58 -13.20 12.14
N GLU A 19 -5.32 -12.28 13.08
CA GLU A 19 -6.13 -12.09 14.29
C GLU A 19 -7.14 -10.94 14.16
N ILE A 20 -7.04 -10.14 13.09
CA ILE A 20 -7.89 -8.97 12.88
C ILE A 20 -9.15 -9.36 12.11
N ASP A 21 -10.31 -9.16 12.72
CA ASP A 21 -11.57 -9.09 11.99
C ASP A 21 -11.71 -7.72 11.31
N ILE A 22 -11.54 -7.73 9.98
CA ILE A 22 -11.57 -6.54 9.14
C ILE A 22 -12.91 -5.80 9.14
N SER A 23 -14.00 -6.42 9.63
CA SER A 23 -15.32 -5.82 9.71
C SER A 23 -15.42 -4.73 10.78
N PHE A 24 -14.59 -4.81 11.82
CA PHE A 24 -14.50 -3.80 12.88
C PHE A 24 -13.61 -2.61 12.51
N LEU A 25 -12.88 -2.67 11.39
CA LEU A 25 -12.02 -1.59 10.96
C LEU A 25 -12.84 -0.43 10.38
N SER A 26 -12.46 0.79 10.75
CA SER A 26 -12.94 2.00 10.06
C SER A 26 -12.57 1.95 8.57
N SER A 27 -13.25 2.73 7.74
CA SER A 27 -12.92 2.85 6.31
C SER A 27 -11.43 3.15 6.09
N ARG A 28 -10.83 4.03 6.90
CA ARG A 28 -9.38 4.31 6.86
C ARG A 28 -8.56 3.07 7.20
N GLY A 29 -8.83 2.45 8.35
CA GLY A 29 -8.09 1.29 8.84
C GLY A 29 -8.15 0.11 7.85
N LYS A 30 -9.28 -0.08 7.19
CA LYS A 30 -9.45 -1.11 6.16
C LYS A 30 -8.57 -0.86 4.93
N ARG A 31 -8.46 0.39 4.46
CA ARG A 31 -7.59 0.75 3.31
C ARG A 31 -6.11 0.62 3.67
N GLU A 32 -5.73 1.00 4.89
CA GLU A 32 -4.37 0.82 5.39
C GLU A 32 -4.01 -0.66 5.50
N TYR A 33 -4.92 -1.47 6.04
CA TYR A 33 -4.78 -2.93 6.10
C TYR A 33 -4.60 -3.54 4.71
N GLU A 34 -5.52 -3.28 3.79
CA GLU A 34 -5.47 -3.85 2.43
C GLU A 34 -4.23 -3.39 1.67
N PHE A 35 -3.79 -2.15 1.87
CA PHE A 35 -2.55 -1.66 1.28
C PHE A 35 -1.33 -2.43 1.79
N MET A 36 -1.18 -2.57 3.12
CA MET A 36 -0.06 -3.30 3.72
C MET A 36 -0.04 -4.77 3.27
N ILE A 37 -1.19 -5.45 3.31
CA ILE A 37 -1.29 -6.85 2.88
C ILE A 37 -1.09 -6.99 1.37
N GLY A 38 -1.59 -6.05 0.57
CA GLY A 38 -1.39 -6.02 -0.88
C GLY A 38 0.10 -5.94 -1.24
N HIS A 39 0.84 -5.04 -0.59
CA HIS A 39 2.29 -4.93 -0.75
C HIS A 39 3.02 -6.21 -0.35
N ILE A 40 2.69 -6.80 0.81
CA ILE A 40 3.33 -8.04 1.28
C ILE A 40 3.06 -9.20 0.32
N LYS A 41 1.82 -9.33 -0.17
CA LYS A 41 1.45 -10.35 -1.15
C LYS A 41 2.22 -10.19 -2.46
N TYR A 42 2.42 -8.95 -2.91
CA TYR A 42 3.27 -8.67 -4.07
C TYR A 42 4.70 -9.18 -3.83
N LEU A 43 5.31 -8.86 -2.68
CA LEU A 43 6.66 -9.32 -2.33
C LEU A 43 6.76 -10.85 -2.27
N LYS A 44 5.66 -11.54 -1.94
CA LYS A 44 5.57 -13.01 -1.90
C LYS A 44 5.24 -13.65 -3.25
N GLY A 45 5.03 -12.86 -4.31
CA GLY A 45 4.66 -13.36 -5.64
C GLY A 45 3.18 -13.74 -5.79
N GLU A 46 2.32 -13.39 -4.84
CA GLU A 46 0.86 -13.59 -4.89
C GLU A 46 0.20 -12.45 -5.70
N ILE A 47 0.51 -12.42 -7.00
CA ILE A 47 0.28 -11.27 -7.88
C ILE A 47 -1.19 -10.88 -8.00
N PHE A 48 -2.10 -11.84 -8.14
CA PHE A 48 -3.52 -11.58 -8.36
C PHE A 48 -4.18 -10.96 -7.12
N GLU A 49 -3.92 -11.53 -5.95
CA GLU A 49 -4.40 -11.05 -4.66
C GLU A 49 -3.80 -9.67 -4.33
N ALA A 50 -2.50 -9.49 -4.58
CA ALA A 50 -1.82 -8.22 -4.41
C ALA A 50 -2.48 -7.12 -5.24
N TYR A 51 -2.68 -7.36 -6.54
CA TYR A 51 -3.34 -6.42 -7.44
C TYR A 51 -4.73 -6.03 -6.92
N ASN A 52 -5.55 -7.02 -6.57
CA ASN A 52 -6.92 -6.78 -6.11
C ASN A 52 -6.97 -5.96 -4.83
N LEU A 53 -6.06 -6.17 -3.90
CA LEU A 53 -5.99 -5.38 -2.67
C LEU A 53 -5.53 -3.94 -2.94
N LEU A 54 -4.43 -3.77 -3.67
CA LEU A 54 -3.85 -2.46 -4.00
C LEU A 54 -4.84 -1.57 -4.77
N LYS A 55 -5.56 -2.14 -5.75
CA LYS A 55 -6.57 -1.40 -6.52
C LYS A 55 -7.70 -0.83 -5.66
N LYS A 56 -8.07 -1.51 -4.56
CA LYS A 56 -9.11 -1.00 -3.67
C LYS A 56 -8.64 0.20 -2.82
N CYS A 57 -7.34 0.48 -2.77
CA CYS A 57 -6.78 1.59 -2.00
C CYS A 57 -6.60 2.86 -2.83
N GLU A 58 -6.38 2.72 -4.14
CA GLU A 58 -6.01 3.82 -5.05
C GLU A 58 -6.92 5.05 -4.92
N ASN A 59 -8.24 4.88 -5.07
CA ASN A 59 -9.19 6.00 -5.01
C ASN A 59 -9.18 6.68 -3.64
N TYR A 60 -9.19 5.89 -2.56
CA TYR A 60 -9.18 6.44 -1.21
C TYR A 60 -7.91 7.25 -0.94
N PHE A 61 -6.76 6.74 -1.35
CA PHE A 61 -5.49 7.43 -1.17
C PHE A 61 -5.37 8.70 -2.01
N LEU A 62 -5.89 8.70 -3.25
CA LEU A 62 -5.99 9.89 -4.08
C LEU A 62 -6.84 10.98 -3.41
N THR A 63 -8.07 10.63 -2.99
CA THR A 63 -8.99 11.58 -2.34
C THR A 63 -8.40 12.20 -1.08
N HIS A 64 -7.68 11.41 -0.29
CA HIS A 64 -7.14 11.85 1.01
C HIS A 64 -5.68 12.34 0.94
N LYS A 65 -5.11 12.42 -0.26
CA LYS A 65 -3.76 12.93 -0.53
C LYS A 65 -2.65 12.15 0.20
N TYR A 66 -2.74 10.82 0.24
CA TYR A 66 -1.70 9.94 0.77
C TYR A 66 -0.62 9.66 -0.29
N TYR A 67 0.09 10.70 -0.75
CA TYR A 67 0.97 10.60 -1.92
C TYR A 67 2.19 9.68 -1.71
N GLY A 68 2.69 9.56 -0.47
CA GLY A 68 3.77 8.60 -0.16
C GLY A 68 3.32 7.16 -0.38
N ASP A 69 2.15 6.81 0.16
CA ASP A 69 1.55 5.48 0.02
C ASP A 69 1.17 5.21 -1.44
N LEU A 70 0.69 6.23 -2.18
CA LEU A 70 0.43 6.14 -3.63
C LEU A 70 1.70 5.87 -4.45
N CYS A 71 2.83 6.49 -4.10
CA CYS A 71 4.10 6.23 -4.80
C CYS A 71 4.49 4.76 -4.71
N MET A 72 4.37 4.15 -3.53
CA MET A 72 4.65 2.74 -3.33
C MET A 72 3.61 1.86 -4.04
N LEU A 73 2.32 2.16 -3.87
CA LEU A 73 1.22 1.45 -4.54
C LEU A 73 1.40 1.42 -6.06
N TYR A 74 1.76 2.55 -6.66
CA TYR A 74 1.96 2.62 -8.11
C TYR A 74 3.24 1.93 -8.58
N GLU A 75 4.27 1.86 -7.75
CA GLU A 75 5.43 1.03 -8.05
C GLU A 75 5.03 -0.45 -8.09
N ASP A 76 4.34 -0.94 -7.05
CA ASP A 76 3.89 -2.33 -6.98
C ASP A 76 2.97 -2.67 -8.15
N LEU A 77 2.00 -1.81 -8.48
CA LEU A 77 1.12 -2.00 -9.63
C LEU A 77 1.86 -1.98 -10.96
N TYR A 78 2.91 -1.16 -11.10
CA TYR A 78 3.76 -1.19 -12.29
C TYR A 78 4.51 -2.52 -12.38
N CYS A 79 5.13 -3.00 -11.30
CA CYS A 79 5.83 -4.28 -11.26
C CYS A 79 4.89 -5.47 -11.54
N ILE A 80 3.66 -5.44 -11.04
CA ILE A 80 2.65 -6.49 -11.27
C ILE A 80 2.16 -6.53 -12.73
N THR A 81 1.87 -5.37 -13.31
CA THR A 81 1.15 -5.29 -14.60
C THR A 81 2.03 -4.96 -15.79
N ASN A 82 3.25 -4.49 -15.54
CA ASN A 82 4.13 -3.82 -16.50
C ASN A 82 3.45 -2.66 -17.28
N ASN A 83 2.37 -2.08 -16.72
CA ASN A 83 1.63 -1.02 -17.40
C ASN A 83 2.26 0.36 -17.11
N PRO A 84 2.77 1.07 -18.13
CA PRO A 84 3.49 2.35 -17.94
C PRO A 84 2.62 3.46 -17.34
N ILE A 85 1.30 3.34 -17.35
CA ILE A 85 0.41 4.31 -16.70
C ILE A 85 0.71 4.45 -15.20
N TYR A 86 1.10 3.37 -14.52
CA TYR A 86 1.39 3.39 -13.10
C TYR A 86 2.72 4.10 -12.81
N LYS A 87 3.72 3.95 -13.69
CA LYS A 87 4.97 4.71 -13.60
C LYS A 87 4.71 6.22 -13.71
N LYS A 88 3.88 6.64 -14.67
CA LYS A 88 3.46 8.05 -14.80
C LYS A 88 2.75 8.55 -13.53
N LYS A 89 1.80 7.78 -13.01
CA LYS A 89 1.07 8.12 -11.77
C LYS A 89 1.98 8.22 -10.55
N LYS A 90 2.99 7.34 -10.44
CA LYS A 90 4.04 7.42 -9.40
C LYS A 90 4.80 8.74 -9.50
N ASP A 91 5.25 9.11 -10.70
CA ASP A 91 5.99 10.36 -10.91
C ASP A 91 5.14 11.60 -10.59
N GLU A 92 3.85 11.57 -10.88
CA GLU A 92 2.89 12.60 -10.48
C GLU A 92 2.71 12.72 -8.94
N CYS A 93 3.11 11.70 -8.17
CA CYS A 93 2.99 11.69 -6.71
C CYS A 93 4.31 12.08 -5.99
N LYS A 94 5.48 11.80 -6.58
CA LYS A 94 6.81 11.92 -5.94
C LYS A 94 7.10 13.28 -5.28
N ASN A 95 6.57 14.38 -5.83
CA ASN A 95 6.86 15.74 -5.35
C ASN A 95 5.64 16.45 -4.72
N LYS A 96 4.56 15.72 -4.44
CA LYS A 96 3.35 16.31 -3.85
C LYS A 96 3.41 16.31 -2.33
N ILE A 97 3.03 17.44 -1.73
CA ILE A 97 2.84 17.56 -0.28
C ILE A 97 1.51 16.89 0.07
N GLY A 98 1.54 15.96 1.02
CA GLY A 98 0.37 15.20 1.44
C GLY A 98 0.55 14.52 2.79
N ARG A 99 -0.47 13.75 3.18
CA ARG A 99 -0.40 12.92 4.39
C ARG A 99 0.52 11.74 4.12
N LYS A 100 1.28 11.32 5.13
CA LYS A 100 2.13 10.13 5.08
C LYS A 100 1.72 9.20 6.20
N ASN A 101 1.30 7.98 5.87
CA ASN A 101 1.24 6.90 6.85
C ASN A 101 2.56 6.11 6.84
N ILE A 102 3.18 5.96 5.67
CA ILE A 102 4.51 5.38 5.52
C ILE A 102 5.58 6.45 5.68
N ILE A 103 6.46 6.27 6.66
CA ILE A 103 7.67 7.08 6.84
C ILE A 103 8.81 6.37 6.13
N THR A 104 8.87 6.43 4.80
CA THR A 104 10.13 6.14 4.10
C THR A 104 11.03 7.36 4.24
N THR A 105 11.96 7.30 5.19
CA THR A 105 13.25 7.98 5.02
C THR A 105 13.98 7.22 3.93
N SER A 106 14.16 7.86 2.78
CA SER A 106 15.22 7.49 1.85
C SER A 106 16.53 7.39 2.63
N LEU A 107 17.11 6.20 2.71
CA LEU A 107 18.55 6.04 2.92
C LEU A 107 19.28 6.51 1.67
#